data_AF-A0A9E2JF59-F1
#
_entry.id   AF-A0A9E2JF59-F1
#
_cell.length_a   1.000
_cell.length_b   1.000
_cell.length_c   1.000
_cell.angle_alpha   90.00
_cell.angle_beta   90.00
_cell.angle_gamma   90.00
#
_symmetry.space_group_name_H-M   'P 1'
#
loop_
_entity.id
_entity.type
_entity.pdbx_description
1 polymer ?
#
loop_
_entity_poly.entity_id
_entity_poly.type
_entity_poly.pdbx_seq_one_letter_code
_entity_poly.pdbx_strand_id
1 'polypeptide(L)'
;MDEQKAARTLERIEEQAEVTGLTCAGLRVWPLIRTSLWRQMLDPGRNDIHKSTPGRKHPALMVRQEGLTSLRSYQGSELVFFSSPDQHTERIGGRWFAPCLDPILAGTRDRRRVLKIEPDTPEKRDTLPRYEPTFFVESPLLGYREPTGPPDETDRIAGWADLASVVADAADGMRPDEGLFVEQVRIVEQYKLFFHGLLSEVEPRAVFLSRGDHLIGMGLIWACKEIGAVCVDVRQGAAPGAFIPWTRIPVDGYELLPDLFWTWDAAEYELMERFRAPEVEQYRGLFVGPAVRSDESTPPTLDKDRAEAAMTVILERFRPTNPDAEAVTGAPSPESPDDYRLMCLAQEGAMLLQNERPEEALSSLDQALAFGVPLLGLHYARAVALHRLARNEEAAAAAAEELALTPQHVDAQRLIASLAKSDWTPTVVPSVIEMAPAEIDPSESLLRGEKIFGQGRLDEAEQIFIEVLDQRPDHPAAMNDLACVYWRTGRVEQAAETLERANEIAPGNREVVWNLGQVLQFLERGDETVILYRGFIDQHPEEQAMRQAMAEIARSSDSISDFDPAAGTHARFGA
;
A
#
# COMPACT_ATOMS: atom_id res chain seq x y z
N MET A 1 -4.20 25.72 2.20
CA MET A 1 -5.48 26.45 1.92
C MET A 1 -6.33 26.44 3.19
N ASP A 2 -7.22 27.43 3.43
CA ASP A 2 -8.18 27.34 4.56
C ASP A 2 -9.31 26.33 4.24
N GLU A 3 -9.80 25.60 5.25
CA GLU A 3 -10.80 24.53 5.14
C GLU A 3 -12.06 24.99 4.38
N GLN A 4 -12.53 26.21 4.65
CA GLN A 4 -13.70 26.76 3.94
C GLN A 4 -13.45 27.00 2.45
N LYS A 5 -12.21 27.31 2.03
CA LYS A 5 -11.88 27.47 0.61
C LYS A 5 -11.84 26.09 -0.06
N ALA A 6 -11.21 25.10 0.59
CA ALA A 6 -11.20 23.73 0.08
C ALA A 6 -12.61 23.15 -0.07
N ALA A 7 -13.53 23.48 0.86
CA ALA A 7 -14.89 22.96 0.84
C ALA A 7 -15.67 23.49 -0.37
N ARG A 8 -15.62 24.81 -0.58
CA ARG A 8 -16.22 25.47 -1.74
C ARG A 8 -15.59 25.04 -3.07
N THR A 9 -14.32 24.64 -3.06
CA THR A 9 -13.68 24.08 -4.26
C THR A 9 -14.24 22.70 -4.58
N LEU A 10 -14.43 21.82 -3.58
CA LEU A 10 -15.05 20.52 -3.78
C LEU A 10 -16.50 20.63 -4.24
N GLU A 11 -17.30 21.51 -3.64
CA GLU A 11 -18.68 21.78 -4.09
C GLU A 11 -18.71 22.17 -5.57
N ARG A 12 -17.82 23.06 -5.99
CA ARG A 12 -17.70 23.48 -7.40
C ARG A 12 -17.31 22.32 -8.33
N ILE A 13 -16.43 21.43 -7.88
CA ILE A 13 -16.08 20.22 -8.64
C ILE A 13 -17.31 19.32 -8.79
N GLU A 14 -18.04 19.07 -7.71
CA GLU A 14 -19.27 18.26 -7.72
C GLU A 14 -20.37 18.89 -8.60
N GLU A 15 -20.42 20.22 -8.73
CA GLU A 15 -21.35 20.91 -9.63
C GLU A 15 -20.99 20.75 -11.11
N GLN A 16 -19.69 20.70 -11.43
CA GLN A 16 -19.16 20.80 -12.79
C GLN A 16 -18.78 19.45 -13.42
N ALA A 17 -18.47 18.44 -12.61
CA ALA A 17 -18.10 17.09 -13.06
C ALA A 17 -19.18 16.06 -12.70
N GLU A 18 -19.31 15.01 -13.51
CA GLU A 18 -20.18 13.87 -13.20
C GLU A 18 -19.50 12.91 -12.22
N VAL A 19 -19.43 13.33 -10.95
CA VAL A 19 -18.67 12.63 -9.90
C VAL A 19 -19.30 11.30 -9.46
N THR A 20 -20.63 11.17 -9.57
CA THR A 20 -21.38 9.98 -9.14
C THR A 20 -21.17 8.77 -10.06
N GLY A 21 -20.75 9.01 -11.31
CA GLY A 21 -20.47 7.96 -12.30
C GLY A 21 -19.00 7.52 -12.35
N LEU A 22 -18.13 8.08 -11.49
CA LEU A 22 -16.71 7.73 -11.47
C LEU A 22 -16.51 6.32 -10.91
N THR A 23 -16.04 5.41 -11.76
CA THR A 23 -15.81 4.01 -11.36
C THR A 23 -14.42 3.51 -11.71
N CYS A 24 -13.86 2.66 -10.86
CA CYS A 24 -12.63 1.92 -11.08
C CYS A 24 -12.88 0.46 -10.72
N ALA A 25 -12.66 -0.48 -11.63
CA ALA A 25 -12.97 -1.90 -11.42
C ALA A 25 -14.39 -2.14 -10.84
N GLY A 26 -15.39 -1.39 -11.31
CA GLY A 26 -16.79 -1.49 -10.84
C GLY A 26 -17.11 -0.79 -9.51
N LEU A 27 -16.11 -0.30 -8.76
CA LEU A 27 -16.29 0.43 -7.51
C LEU A 27 -16.52 1.92 -7.78
N ARG A 28 -17.48 2.57 -7.10
CA ARG A 28 -17.64 4.03 -7.16
C ARG A 28 -16.60 4.73 -6.30
N VAL A 29 -15.70 5.47 -6.94
CA VAL A 29 -14.45 5.94 -6.31
C VAL A 29 -14.47 7.39 -5.84
N TRP A 30 -15.56 8.13 -6.08
CA TRP A 30 -15.64 9.53 -5.67
C TRP A 30 -15.33 9.75 -4.18
N PRO A 31 -15.80 8.92 -3.23
CA PRO A 31 -15.50 9.17 -1.82
C PRO A 31 -14.00 9.16 -1.49
N LEU A 32 -13.27 8.26 -2.15
CA LEU A 32 -11.83 8.13 -2.04
C LEU A 32 -11.13 9.33 -2.69
N ILE A 33 -11.48 9.65 -3.94
CA ILE A 33 -10.88 10.77 -4.68
C ILE A 33 -11.09 12.08 -3.93
N ARG A 34 -12.33 12.35 -3.54
CA ARG A 34 -12.74 13.55 -2.81
C ARG A 34 -11.95 13.75 -1.51
N THR A 35 -11.79 12.69 -0.73
CA THR A 35 -11.04 12.73 0.53
C THR A 35 -9.56 13.04 0.30
N SER A 36 -8.97 12.51 -0.77
CA SER A 36 -7.58 12.82 -1.12
C SER A 36 -7.43 14.25 -1.64
N LEU A 37 -8.32 14.69 -2.53
CA LEU A 37 -8.33 16.07 -3.06
C LEU A 37 -8.43 17.09 -1.93
N TRP A 38 -9.31 16.88 -0.95
CA TRP A 38 -9.39 17.70 0.25
C TRP A 38 -8.03 17.82 0.96
N ARG A 39 -7.34 16.69 1.16
CA ARG A 39 -6.06 16.66 1.87
C ARG A 39 -4.95 17.36 1.08
N GLN A 40 -4.89 17.12 -0.23
CA GLN A 40 -3.95 17.82 -1.13
C GLN A 40 -4.20 19.33 -1.16
N MET A 41 -5.46 19.74 -1.07
CA MET A 41 -5.86 21.15 -0.99
C MET A 41 -5.40 21.82 0.31
N LEU A 42 -5.52 21.13 1.44
CA LEU A 42 -5.06 21.63 2.74
C LEU A 42 -3.54 21.64 2.83
N ASP A 43 -2.89 20.57 2.35
CA ASP A 43 -1.45 20.35 2.37
C ASP A 43 -0.94 19.82 1.00
N PRO A 44 -0.48 20.71 0.11
CA PRO A 44 -0.01 20.33 -1.23
C PRO A 44 1.18 19.37 -1.27
N GLY A 45 1.90 19.16 -0.16
CA GLY A 45 2.96 18.15 -0.07
C GLY A 45 2.45 16.73 0.22
N ARG A 46 1.15 16.61 0.52
CA ARG A 46 0.48 15.40 0.97
C ARG A 46 -0.38 14.81 -0.15
N ASN A 47 0.25 13.98 -0.98
CA ASN A 47 -0.42 13.42 -2.16
C ASN A 47 -1.39 12.27 -1.82
N ASP A 48 -1.22 11.60 -0.69
CA ASP A 48 -2.00 10.42 -0.29
C ASP A 48 -2.90 10.70 0.93
N ILE A 49 -3.88 9.83 1.14
CA ILE A 49 -4.78 9.83 2.30
C ILE A 49 -4.00 9.46 3.60
N HIS A 50 -2.66 9.44 3.58
CA HIS A 50 -1.91 8.72 4.61
C HIS A 50 -0.48 9.13 4.90
N LYS A 51 0.14 10.12 4.25
CA LYS A 51 1.48 10.61 4.62
C LYS A 51 1.44 11.14 6.05
N SER A 52 1.67 10.26 7.01
CA SER A 52 2.35 10.49 8.26
C SER A 52 3.78 10.03 8.00
N THR A 53 4.65 11.00 7.73
CA THR A 53 6.11 10.82 7.59
C THR A 53 6.54 10.14 6.27
N PRO A 54 7.50 10.72 5.52
CA PRO A 54 8.16 10.05 4.41
C PRO A 54 8.74 8.69 4.86
N GLY A 55 8.39 7.59 4.17
CA GLY A 55 8.97 6.26 4.39
C GLY A 55 8.15 5.26 5.21
N ARG A 56 6.94 5.61 5.70
CA ARG A 56 6.05 4.63 6.35
C ARG A 56 5.07 4.02 5.33
N LYS A 57 5.13 2.69 5.17
CA LYS A 57 4.22 1.90 4.30
C LYS A 57 2.84 1.73 4.95
N HIS A 58 1.81 1.46 4.13
CA HIS A 58 0.49 1.06 4.63
C HIS A 58 0.62 -0.14 5.58
N PRO A 59 -0.01 -0.12 6.77
CA PRO A 59 0.01 -1.28 7.65
C PRO A 59 -0.83 -2.38 6.99
N ALA A 60 -0.18 -3.43 6.51
CA ALA A 60 -0.90 -4.65 6.14
C ALA A 60 -1.57 -5.19 7.42
N LEU A 61 -2.79 -5.70 7.30
CA LEU A 61 -3.52 -6.34 8.40
C LEU A 61 -3.65 -7.83 8.10
N MET A 62 -3.38 -8.69 9.08
CA MET A 62 -3.56 -10.14 8.98
C MET A 62 -4.05 -10.73 10.31
N VAL A 63 -4.78 -11.84 10.20
CA VAL A 63 -5.08 -12.70 11.33
C VAL A 63 -4.31 -14.00 11.11
N ARG A 64 -3.40 -14.37 12.04
CA ARG A 64 -2.73 -15.69 11.98
C ARG A 64 -3.76 -16.82 12.05
N GLN A 65 -3.43 -18.01 11.56
CA GLN A 65 -4.29 -19.20 11.74
C GLN A 65 -4.68 -19.49 13.21
N GLU A 66 -3.76 -19.28 14.15
CA GLU A 66 -4.05 -19.33 15.61
C GLU A 66 -5.02 -18.20 16.04
N GLY A 67 -4.88 -17.02 15.42
CA GLY A 67 -5.79 -15.88 15.52
C GLY A 67 -7.19 -16.19 14.96
N LEU A 68 -7.32 -16.89 13.84
CA LEU A 68 -8.60 -17.30 13.27
C LEU A 68 -9.32 -18.30 14.20
N THR A 69 -8.57 -19.24 14.77
CA THR A 69 -9.10 -20.20 15.75
C THR A 69 -9.60 -19.49 17.01
N SER A 70 -8.91 -18.45 17.47
CA SER A 70 -9.37 -17.63 18.59
C SER A 70 -10.51 -16.68 18.21
N LEU A 71 -10.58 -16.18 16.98
CA LEU A 71 -11.71 -15.36 16.48
C LEU A 71 -13.04 -16.12 16.49
N ARG A 72 -13.02 -17.44 16.24
CA ARG A 72 -14.24 -18.27 16.37
C ARG A 72 -14.86 -18.24 17.76
N SER A 73 -14.06 -18.00 18.81
CA SER A 73 -14.61 -17.81 20.17
C SER A 73 -15.44 -16.53 20.31
N TYR A 74 -15.28 -15.60 19.36
CA TYR A 74 -16.06 -14.37 19.25
C TYR A 74 -17.19 -14.45 18.21
N GLN A 75 -17.45 -15.60 17.59
CA GLN A 75 -18.61 -15.78 16.71
C GLN A 75 -19.91 -15.42 17.46
N GLY A 76 -20.78 -14.65 16.80
CA GLY A 76 -22.01 -14.12 17.40
C GLY A 76 -21.78 -12.91 18.31
N SER A 77 -20.62 -12.26 18.21
CA SER A 77 -20.43 -10.91 18.75
C SER A 77 -21.34 -9.96 17.99
N GLU A 78 -22.33 -9.40 18.68
CA GLU A 78 -23.34 -8.57 18.05
C GLU A 78 -22.76 -7.27 17.48
N LEU A 79 -21.79 -6.70 18.21
CA LEU A 79 -21.13 -5.44 17.86
C LEU A 79 -19.61 -5.64 17.75
N VAL A 80 -19.02 -5.08 16.70
CA VAL A 80 -17.56 -4.99 16.53
C VAL A 80 -17.14 -3.53 16.61
N PHE A 81 -16.06 -3.24 17.34
CA PHE A 81 -15.45 -1.92 17.44
C PHE A 81 -14.04 -1.97 16.84
N PHE A 82 -13.82 -1.34 15.69
CA PHE A 82 -12.53 -1.28 15.04
C PHE A 82 -11.85 0.07 15.28
N SER A 83 -10.73 0.00 15.99
CA SER A 83 -9.90 1.16 16.31
C SER A 83 -8.78 1.32 15.28
N SER A 84 -8.69 2.49 14.64
CA SER A 84 -7.66 2.75 13.62
C SER A 84 -6.24 2.81 14.21
N PRO A 85 -5.18 2.57 13.40
CA PRO A 85 -3.80 2.63 13.87
C PRO A 85 -3.42 4.00 14.46
N ASP A 86 -3.93 5.08 13.88
CA ASP A 86 -3.69 6.47 14.27
C ASP A 86 -4.65 6.97 15.37
N GLN A 87 -5.57 6.13 15.86
CA GLN A 87 -6.55 6.57 16.85
C GLN A 87 -5.88 6.98 18.16
N HIS A 88 -6.21 8.19 18.60
CA HIS A 88 -5.80 8.77 19.88
C HIS A 88 -6.24 7.92 21.07
N THR A 89 -5.34 7.76 22.02
CA THR A 89 -5.58 7.06 23.28
C THR A 89 -5.03 7.85 24.46
N GLU A 90 -5.72 7.78 25.59
CA GLU A 90 -5.38 8.48 26.82
C GLU A 90 -5.11 7.50 27.94
N ARG A 91 -4.18 7.84 28.84
CA ARG A 91 -3.85 7.01 29.99
C ARG A 91 -4.63 7.44 31.21
N ILE A 92 -5.51 6.57 31.72
CA ILE A 92 -6.38 6.80 32.87
C ILE A 92 -6.23 5.63 33.85
N GLY A 93 -5.92 5.91 35.11
CA GLY A 93 -5.77 4.86 36.13
C GLY A 93 -4.71 3.80 35.78
N GLY A 94 -3.67 4.18 35.04
CA GLY A 94 -2.60 3.28 34.62
C GLY A 94 -2.89 2.42 33.38
N ARG A 95 -4.11 2.50 32.81
CA ARG A 95 -4.53 1.80 31.59
C ARG A 95 -4.81 2.78 30.46
N TRP A 96 -4.83 2.30 29.23
CA TRP A 96 -5.07 3.13 28.04
C TRP A 96 -6.49 2.99 27.52
N PHE A 97 -7.10 4.12 27.20
CA PHE A 97 -8.50 4.27 26.82
C PHE A 97 -8.58 5.04 25.50
N ALA A 98 -9.42 4.58 24.58
CA ALA A 98 -9.62 5.20 23.27
C ALA A 98 -10.91 6.04 23.30
N PRO A 99 -10.84 7.38 23.45
CA PRO A 99 -12.02 8.19 23.79
C PRO A 99 -13.13 8.23 22.74
N CYS A 100 -12.87 7.72 21.53
CA CYS A 100 -13.84 7.69 20.44
C CYS A 100 -14.83 6.55 20.59
N LEU A 101 -14.31 5.33 20.75
CA LEU A 101 -15.09 4.08 20.69
C LEU A 101 -15.35 3.50 22.07
N ASP A 102 -14.37 3.61 22.98
CA ASP A 102 -14.46 2.98 24.29
C ASP A 102 -15.64 3.49 25.15
N PRO A 103 -16.08 4.77 25.09
CA PRO A 103 -17.29 5.17 25.81
C PRO A 103 -18.56 4.43 25.36
N ILE A 104 -18.69 4.14 24.06
CA ILE A 104 -19.83 3.42 23.48
C ILE A 104 -19.74 1.94 23.84
N LEU A 105 -18.55 1.36 23.69
CA LEU A 105 -18.28 -0.02 24.06
C LEU A 105 -18.58 -0.25 25.55
N ALA A 106 -18.07 0.60 26.44
CA ALA A 106 -18.31 0.49 27.88
C ALA A 106 -19.80 0.62 28.24
N GLY A 107 -20.56 1.43 27.50
CA GLY A 107 -22.00 1.58 27.68
C GLY A 107 -22.84 0.39 27.18
N THR A 108 -22.30 -0.46 26.29
CA THR A 108 -23.04 -1.55 25.61
C THR A 108 -22.65 -2.96 26.05
N ARG A 109 -21.39 -3.18 26.46
CA ARG A 109 -20.83 -4.52 26.75
C ARG A 109 -21.55 -5.34 27.83
N ASP A 110 -22.29 -4.68 28.72
CA ASP A 110 -23.04 -5.37 29.78
C ASP A 110 -24.32 -6.05 29.27
N ARG A 111 -24.85 -5.58 28.14
CA ARG A 111 -26.12 -6.05 27.56
C ARG A 111 -25.90 -6.84 26.27
N ARG A 112 -24.71 -6.78 25.67
CA ARG A 112 -24.42 -7.26 24.31
C ARG A 112 -23.05 -7.90 24.26
N ARG A 113 -22.88 -8.91 23.39
CA ARG A 113 -21.56 -9.44 23.07
C ARG A 113 -20.84 -8.45 22.15
N VAL A 114 -19.67 -8.02 22.57
CA VAL A 114 -18.87 -7.05 21.84
C VAL A 114 -17.47 -7.57 21.60
N LEU A 115 -16.90 -7.22 20.45
CA LEU A 115 -15.52 -7.49 20.10
C LEU A 115 -14.83 -6.18 19.73
N LYS A 116 -13.77 -5.83 20.45
CA LYS A 116 -12.90 -4.70 20.07
C LYS A 116 -11.69 -5.22 19.32
N ILE A 117 -11.38 -4.58 18.20
CA ILE A 117 -10.28 -4.93 17.31
C ILE A 117 -9.35 -3.72 17.17
N GLU A 118 -8.06 -3.97 17.34
CA GLU A 118 -7.01 -2.99 17.03
C GLU A 118 -5.91 -3.64 16.18
N PRO A 119 -5.26 -2.87 15.29
CA PRO A 119 -4.06 -3.33 14.60
C PRO A 119 -2.87 -3.40 15.57
N ASP A 120 -2.14 -4.50 15.54
CA ASP A 120 -0.93 -4.72 16.31
C ASP A 120 0.26 -4.01 15.66
N THR A 121 0.40 -2.72 15.99
CA THR A 121 1.49 -1.86 15.53
C THR A 121 2.41 -1.52 16.71
N PRO A 122 3.69 -1.18 16.48
CA PRO A 122 4.59 -0.73 17.55
C PRO A 122 3.98 0.36 18.44
N GLU A 123 3.34 1.36 17.83
CA GLU A 123 2.67 2.45 18.54
C GLU A 123 1.51 1.98 19.43
N LYS A 124 0.77 0.95 19.00
CA LYS A 124 -0.33 0.37 19.79
C LYS A 124 0.19 -0.53 20.92
N ARG A 125 1.33 -1.21 20.75
CA ARG A 125 1.98 -2.01 21.80
C ARG A 125 2.45 -1.15 22.98
N ASP A 126 2.92 0.07 22.72
CA ASP A 126 3.32 1.04 23.75
C ASP A 126 2.14 1.54 24.61
N THR A 127 0.91 1.29 24.16
CA THR A 127 -0.31 1.73 24.83
C THR A 127 -1.04 0.57 25.51
N LEU A 128 -0.28 -0.39 26.04
CA LEU A 128 -0.76 -1.45 26.93
C LEU A 128 -0.51 -1.11 28.42
N PRO A 129 -1.32 -1.66 29.35
CA PRO A 129 -2.55 -2.44 29.12
C PRO A 129 -3.74 -1.55 28.72
N ARG A 130 -4.66 -2.09 27.91
CA ARG A 130 -5.93 -1.43 27.56
C ARG A 130 -6.92 -1.41 28.73
N TYR A 131 -7.77 -0.40 28.74
CA TYR A 131 -8.91 -0.32 29.66
C TYR A 131 -9.99 -1.34 29.27
N GLU A 132 -10.34 -1.36 27.98
CA GLU A 132 -11.25 -2.33 27.38
C GLU A 132 -10.47 -3.54 26.81
N PRO A 133 -10.96 -4.78 26.98
CA PRO A 133 -10.36 -5.94 26.33
C PRO A 133 -10.33 -5.76 24.82
N THR A 134 -9.15 -5.89 24.22
CA THR A 134 -8.91 -5.68 22.80
C THR A 134 -8.31 -6.93 22.19
N PHE A 135 -8.88 -7.38 21.07
CA PHE A 135 -8.28 -8.36 20.18
C PHE A 135 -7.34 -7.63 19.22
N PHE A 136 -6.06 -8.02 19.22
CA PHE A 136 -5.06 -7.43 18.33
C PHE A 136 -4.95 -8.26 17.06
N VAL A 137 -5.15 -7.60 15.92
CA VAL A 137 -4.95 -8.15 14.58
C VAL A 137 -3.52 -7.82 14.18
N GLU A 138 -2.73 -8.85 13.88
CA GLU A 138 -1.35 -8.64 13.52
C GLU A 138 -1.21 -7.77 12.29
N SER A 139 -0.31 -6.80 12.36
CA SER A 139 0.23 -6.22 11.15
C SER A 139 1.45 -7.05 10.77
N PRO A 140 1.49 -7.80 9.65
CA PRO A 140 2.79 -8.09 9.11
C PRO A 140 3.40 -6.73 8.80
N LEU A 141 4.55 -6.45 9.41
CA LEU A 141 5.43 -5.40 8.92
C LEU A 141 5.81 -5.77 7.49
N LEU A 142 5.03 -5.35 6.49
CA LEU A 142 5.34 -5.57 5.09
C LEU A 142 4.76 -4.51 4.17
N GLY A 143 5.64 -3.99 3.33
CA GLY A 143 5.63 -4.54 1.97
C GLY A 143 4.45 -4.20 1.09
N TYR A 144 3.74 -3.09 1.34
CA TYR A 144 3.07 -2.42 0.23
C TYR A 144 4.09 -2.24 -0.91
N ARG A 145 3.87 -2.91 -2.04
CA ARG A 145 4.59 -2.69 -3.30
C ARG A 145 3.67 -1.79 -4.12
N GLU A 146 4.08 -0.53 -4.27
CA GLU A 146 3.57 0.33 -5.34
C GLU A 146 3.60 -0.48 -6.65
N PRO A 147 2.49 -0.54 -7.40
CA PRO A 147 2.49 -1.11 -8.73
C PRO A 147 3.56 -0.38 -9.56
N THR A 148 4.63 -1.06 -9.96
CA THR A 148 5.61 -0.45 -10.85
C THR A 148 5.23 -0.71 -12.28
N GLY A 149 4.40 0.18 -12.78
CA GLY A 149 3.89 0.26 -14.15
C GLY A 149 2.71 1.23 -14.20
N PRO A 150 2.43 1.88 -15.34
CA PRO A 150 1.16 2.57 -15.51
C PRO A 150 0.01 1.58 -15.26
N PRO A 151 -1.13 2.00 -14.69
CA PRO A 151 -2.27 1.12 -14.52
C PRO A 151 -2.66 0.50 -15.87
N ASP A 152 -2.96 -0.82 -15.87
CA ASP A 152 -3.48 -1.49 -17.07
C ASP A 152 -4.74 -0.75 -17.54
N GLU A 153 -5.08 -0.83 -18.84
CA GLU A 153 -6.26 -0.13 -19.37
C GLU A 153 -7.56 -0.48 -18.63
N THR A 154 -7.63 -1.67 -18.01
CA THR A 154 -8.74 -2.16 -17.19
C THR A 154 -8.83 -1.49 -15.81
N ASP A 155 -7.77 -0.84 -15.34
CA ASP A 155 -7.68 -0.23 -14.02
C ASP A 155 -7.88 1.28 -14.03
N ARG A 156 -8.20 1.87 -15.18
CA ARG A 156 -8.42 3.32 -15.28
C ARG A 156 -9.73 3.76 -14.64
N ILE A 157 -9.77 5.00 -14.18
CA ILE A 157 -10.99 5.59 -13.62
C ILE A 157 -11.86 6.09 -14.77
N ALA A 158 -13.04 5.48 -14.93
CA ALA A 158 -14.03 5.95 -15.89
C ALA A 158 -14.44 7.39 -15.54
N GLY A 159 -14.38 8.29 -16.53
CA GLY A 159 -14.65 9.72 -16.34
C GLY A 159 -13.46 10.55 -15.83
N TRP A 160 -12.27 9.97 -15.70
CA TRP A 160 -11.09 10.66 -15.15
C TRP A 160 -10.71 11.94 -15.91
N ALA A 161 -10.66 11.91 -17.24
CA ALA A 161 -10.19 13.04 -18.03
C ALA A 161 -11.03 14.32 -17.81
N ASP A 162 -12.35 14.15 -17.69
CA ASP A 162 -13.28 15.24 -17.39
C ASP A 162 -13.05 15.77 -15.96
N LEU A 163 -13.00 14.87 -14.99
CA LEU A 163 -12.72 15.23 -13.59
C LEU A 163 -11.39 15.97 -13.45
N ALA A 164 -10.32 15.48 -14.06
CA ALA A 164 -9.00 16.09 -13.98
C ALA A 164 -8.99 17.51 -14.56
N SER A 165 -9.75 17.75 -15.65
CA SER A 165 -9.94 19.09 -16.22
C SER A 165 -10.70 20.00 -15.27
N VAL A 166 -11.80 19.53 -14.68
CA VAL A 166 -12.60 20.32 -13.73
C VAL A 166 -11.82 20.64 -12.46
N VAL A 167 -11.04 19.69 -11.94
CA VAL A 167 -10.17 19.91 -10.77
C VAL A 167 -9.11 20.96 -11.10
N ALA A 168 -8.49 20.88 -12.28
CA ALA A 168 -7.51 21.86 -12.73
C ALA A 168 -8.06 23.29 -12.74
N ASP A 169 -9.30 23.46 -13.18
CA ASP A 169 -9.96 24.77 -13.27
C ASP A 169 -10.46 25.25 -11.91
N ALA A 170 -11.01 24.35 -11.08
CA ALA A 170 -11.60 24.71 -9.80
C ALA A 170 -10.57 24.95 -8.69
N ALA A 171 -9.41 24.27 -8.74
CA ALA A 171 -8.42 24.19 -7.68
C ALA A 171 -7.06 24.80 -8.05
N ASP A 172 -7.07 26.03 -8.59
CA ASP A 172 -5.87 26.85 -8.84
C ASP A 172 -4.77 26.11 -9.65
N GLY A 173 -5.16 25.31 -10.65
CA GLY A 173 -4.21 24.59 -11.49
C GLY A 173 -3.69 23.27 -10.89
N MET A 174 -4.32 22.73 -9.85
CA MET A 174 -4.03 21.40 -9.33
C MET A 174 -4.07 20.34 -10.43
N ARG A 175 -3.15 19.37 -10.39
CA ARG A 175 -3.07 18.24 -11.33
C ARG A 175 -3.08 16.93 -10.53
N PRO A 176 -4.26 16.36 -10.29
CA PRO A 176 -4.35 15.11 -9.56
C PRO A 176 -3.77 13.95 -10.40
N ASP A 177 -3.20 12.95 -9.74
CA ASP A 177 -2.56 11.79 -10.39
C ASP A 177 -3.50 10.57 -10.38
N GLU A 178 -3.92 10.11 -11.56
CA GLU A 178 -4.82 8.95 -11.71
C GLU A 178 -4.22 7.68 -11.10
N GLY A 179 -2.92 7.45 -11.35
CA GLY A 179 -2.23 6.23 -10.93
C GLY A 179 -2.28 6.06 -9.42
N LEU A 180 -2.11 7.17 -8.70
CA LEU A 180 -2.23 7.20 -7.24
C LEU A 180 -3.63 6.85 -6.74
N PHE A 181 -4.69 7.22 -7.47
CA PHE A 181 -6.05 6.87 -7.08
C PHE A 181 -6.38 5.41 -7.35
N VAL A 182 -6.00 4.91 -8.52
CA VAL A 182 -6.12 3.49 -8.87
C VAL A 182 -5.39 2.62 -7.85
N GLU A 183 -4.21 3.08 -7.44
CA GLU A 183 -3.43 2.46 -6.41
C GLU A 183 -4.16 2.40 -5.05
N GLN A 184 -4.72 3.52 -4.61
CA GLN A 184 -5.51 3.60 -3.38
C GLN A 184 -6.76 2.69 -3.44
N VAL A 185 -7.38 2.53 -4.61
CA VAL A 185 -8.50 1.59 -4.82
C VAL A 185 -8.04 0.15 -4.56
N ARG A 186 -6.90 -0.26 -5.11
CA ARG A 186 -6.33 -1.60 -4.87
C ARG A 186 -6.02 -1.83 -3.39
N ILE A 187 -5.51 -0.83 -2.69
CA ILE A 187 -5.28 -0.90 -1.23
C ILE A 187 -6.60 -1.09 -0.47
N VAL A 188 -7.63 -0.33 -0.84
CA VAL A 188 -8.97 -0.44 -0.24
C VAL A 188 -9.56 -1.82 -0.48
N GLU A 189 -9.39 -2.39 -1.67
CA GLU A 189 -9.82 -3.75 -2.00
C GLU A 189 -9.10 -4.80 -1.14
N GLN A 190 -7.79 -4.66 -0.92
CA GLN A 190 -7.05 -5.55 -0.02
C GLN A 190 -7.59 -5.50 1.41
N TYR A 191 -7.83 -4.30 1.94
CA TYR A 191 -8.45 -4.16 3.26
C TYR A 191 -9.87 -4.72 3.29
N LYS A 192 -10.64 -4.54 2.22
CA LYS A 192 -11.97 -5.13 2.10
C LYS A 192 -11.91 -6.65 2.20
N LEU A 193 -11.04 -7.30 1.43
CA LEU A 193 -10.88 -8.75 1.47
C LEU A 193 -10.49 -9.25 2.86
N PHE A 194 -9.55 -8.54 3.50
CA PHE A 194 -9.14 -8.82 4.88
C PHE A 194 -10.32 -8.75 5.86
N PHE A 195 -11.05 -7.63 5.86
CA PHE A 195 -12.16 -7.44 6.80
C PHE A 195 -13.35 -8.33 6.47
N HIS A 196 -13.59 -8.64 5.20
CA HIS A 196 -14.64 -9.57 4.80
C HIS A 196 -14.41 -10.95 5.43
N GLY A 197 -13.19 -11.49 5.31
CA GLY A 197 -12.82 -12.76 5.94
C GLY A 197 -12.95 -12.72 7.47
N LEU A 198 -12.47 -11.65 8.10
CA LEU A 198 -12.58 -11.48 9.55
C LEU A 198 -14.04 -11.42 10.02
N LEU A 199 -14.84 -10.56 9.40
CA LEU A 199 -16.22 -10.32 9.82
C LEU A 199 -17.14 -11.48 9.45
N SER A 200 -16.81 -12.27 8.43
CA SER A 200 -17.52 -13.52 8.11
C SER A 200 -17.37 -14.59 9.18
N GLU A 201 -16.24 -14.64 9.91
CA GLU A 201 -16.08 -15.56 11.06
C GLU A 201 -16.76 -15.02 12.34
N VAL A 202 -16.93 -13.70 12.46
CA VAL A 202 -17.54 -13.06 13.65
C VAL A 202 -19.07 -12.94 13.52
N GLU A 203 -19.55 -12.68 12.30
CA GLU A 203 -20.95 -12.42 11.92
C GLU A 203 -21.63 -11.30 12.73
N PRO A 204 -21.05 -10.08 12.77
CA PRO A 204 -21.62 -8.99 13.56
C PRO A 204 -22.86 -8.37 12.90
N ARG A 205 -23.74 -7.81 13.72
CA ARG A 205 -24.89 -7.03 13.22
C ARG A 205 -24.52 -5.58 12.94
N ALA A 206 -23.57 -5.04 13.70
CA ALA A 206 -23.08 -3.68 13.50
C ALA A 206 -21.57 -3.58 13.78
N VAL A 207 -20.91 -2.69 13.04
CA VAL A 207 -19.48 -2.39 13.16
C VAL A 207 -19.29 -0.90 13.38
N PHE A 208 -18.54 -0.53 14.40
CA PHE A 208 -18.20 0.85 14.76
C PHE A 208 -16.72 1.10 14.46
N LEU A 209 -16.40 2.20 13.78
CA LEU A 209 -15.02 2.60 13.49
C LEU A 209 -14.79 4.08 13.80
N SER A 210 -13.54 4.53 13.95
CA SER A 210 -13.23 5.93 14.30
C SER A 210 -12.59 6.77 13.17
N ARG A 211 -12.40 6.18 11.98
CA ARG A 211 -11.71 6.78 10.81
C ARG A 211 -12.24 6.18 9.50
N GLY A 212 -13.51 6.40 9.18
CA GLY A 212 -14.09 5.97 7.89
C GLY A 212 -13.49 6.67 6.66
N ASP A 213 -12.92 7.87 6.84
CA ASP A 213 -12.31 8.70 5.80
C ASP A 213 -10.88 8.26 5.39
N HIS A 214 -10.59 6.97 5.52
CA HIS A 214 -9.24 6.44 5.44
C HIS A 214 -9.24 5.09 4.75
N LEU A 215 -8.17 4.71 4.04
CA LEU A 215 -8.18 3.51 3.19
C LEU A 215 -8.55 2.22 3.97
N ILE A 216 -8.03 2.06 5.19
CA ILE A 216 -8.40 0.94 6.08
C ILE A 216 -9.89 0.98 6.42
N GLY A 217 -10.41 2.15 6.78
CA GLY A 217 -11.81 2.35 7.14
C GLY A 217 -12.73 2.13 5.95
N MET A 218 -12.36 2.62 4.76
CA MET A 218 -13.08 2.41 3.51
C MET A 218 -13.15 0.93 3.14
N GLY A 219 -12.06 0.18 3.31
CA GLY A 219 -12.07 -1.28 3.13
C GLY A 219 -12.98 -1.99 4.15
N LEU A 220 -12.95 -1.58 5.42
CA LEU A 220 -13.85 -2.12 6.45
C LEU A 220 -15.32 -1.82 6.14
N ILE A 221 -15.63 -0.59 5.74
CA ILE A 221 -16.98 -0.16 5.35
C ILE A 221 -17.48 -1.01 4.19
N TRP A 222 -16.66 -1.16 3.14
CA TRP A 222 -17.03 -1.97 1.99
C TRP A 222 -17.28 -3.43 2.38
N ALA A 223 -16.43 -4.02 3.23
CA ALA A 223 -16.67 -5.36 3.76
C ALA A 223 -17.99 -5.46 4.56
N CYS A 224 -18.33 -4.46 5.37
CA CYS A 224 -19.60 -4.43 6.11
C CYS A 224 -20.82 -4.45 5.16
N LYS A 225 -20.75 -3.74 4.04
CA LYS A 225 -21.80 -3.72 3.01
C LYS A 225 -22.01 -5.11 2.38
N GLU A 226 -20.92 -5.80 2.03
CA GLU A 226 -20.99 -7.14 1.42
C GLU A 226 -21.62 -8.17 2.37
N ILE A 227 -21.30 -8.12 3.66
CA ILE A 227 -21.85 -9.07 4.65
C ILE A 227 -23.22 -8.64 5.23
N GLY A 228 -23.71 -7.45 4.88
CA GLY A 228 -24.97 -6.90 5.40
C GLY A 228 -24.93 -6.44 6.87
N ALA A 229 -23.75 -6.08 7.39
CA ALA A 229 -23.59 -5.49 8.72
C ALA A 229 -23.69 -3.96 8.66
N VAL A 230 -24.37 -3.35 9.64
CA VAL A 230 -24.52 -1.88 9.69
C VAL A 230 -23.18 -1.25 10.09
N CYS A 231 -22.63 -0.38 9.24
CA CYS A 231 -21.37 0.29 9.51
C CYS A 231 -21.58 1.70 10.07
N VAL A 232 -20.93 2.03 11.19
CA VAL A 232 -21.08 3.30 11.91
C VAL A 232 -19.72 3.97 12.10
N ASP A 233 -19.48 5.10 11.41
CA ASP A 233 -18.28 5.92 11.66
C ASP A 233 -18.53 6.84 12.86
N VAL A 234 -17.78 6.64 13.94
CA VAL A 234 -17.84 7.40 15.18
C VAL A 234 -16.86 8.56 15.11
N ARG A 235 -17.41 9.76 15.15
CA ARG A 235 -16.68 11.02 14.95
C ARG A 235 -16.30 11.60 16.29
N GLN A 236 -15.01 11.86 16.51
CA GLN A 236 -14.49 12.34 17.80
C GLN A 236 -14.65 13.86 18.04
N GLY A 237 -15.39 14.59 17.19
CA GLY A 237 -15.59 16.05 17.31
C GLY A 237 -14.32 16.91 17.17
N ALA A 238 -13.13 16.32 17.04
CA ALA A 238 -11.84 17.01 17.03
C ALA A 238 -11.34 17.40 15.62
N ALA A 239 -12.11 17.12 14.56
CA ALA A 239 -11.75 17.43 13.18
C ALA A 239 -12.94 18.07 12.42
N PRO A 240 -13.27 19.35 12.70
CA PRO A 240 -14.39 20.07 12.07
C PRO A 240 -14.33 20.16 10.54
N GLY A 241 -13.19 19.86 9.90
CA GLY A 241 -13.03 19.87 8.44
C GLY A 241 -13.35 18.57 7.70
N ALA A 242 -13.66 17.46 8.40
CA ALA A 242 -13.77 16.14 7.75
C ALA A 242 -15.19 15.75 7.29
N PHE A 243 -16.20 16.57 7.57
CA PHE A 243 -17.49 16.51 6.86
C PHE A 243 -17.69 17.78 6.04
N ILE A 244 -17.00 17.84 4.91
CA ILE A 244 -17.28 18.78 3.83
C ILE A 244 -18.64 18.38 3.24
N PRO A 245 -19.51 19.32 2.83
CA PRO A 245 -20.81 19.03 2.23
C PRO A 245 -20.71 18.00 1.10
N TRP A 246 -21.33 16.83 1.27
CA TRP A 246 -21.49 15.86 0.20
C TRP A 246 -22.69 16.27 -0.64
N THR A 247 -22.46 17.13 -1.62
CA THR A 247 -23.58 17.77 -2.35
C THR A 247 -24.18 16.87 -3.42
N ARG A 248 -23.44 15.84 -3.86
CA ARG A 248 -23.92 14.83 -4.81
C ARG A 248 -23.64 13.41 -4.32
N ILE A 249 -24.68 12.79 -3.74
CA ILE A 249 -24.69 11.39 -3.33
C ILE A 249 -25.72 10.65 -4.18
N PRO A 250 -25.39 9.49 -4.78
CA PRO A 250 -26.38 8.63 -5.42
C PRO A 250 -27.47 8.21 -4.43
N VAL A 251 -28.69 7.98 -4.91
CA VAL A 251 -29.83 7.62 -4.04
C VAL A 251 -29.58 6.30 -3.30
N ASP A 252 -28.85 5.38 -3.94
CA ASP A 252 -28.42 4.09 -3.41
C ASP A 252 -27.08 4.15 -2.64
N GLY A 253 -26.43 5.32 -2.61
CA GLY A 253 -25.22 5.60 -1.85
C GLY A 253 -23.91 5.29 -2.56
N TYR A 254 -22.89 5.01 -1.77
CA TYR A 254 -21.51 4.65 -2.11
C TYR A 254 -21.06 3.50 -1.21
N GLU A 255 -20.31 2.57 -1.77
CA GLU A 255 -19.77 1.39 -1.08
C GLU A 255 -18.72 1.75 -0.03
N LEU A 256 -18.05 2.90 -0.20
CA LEU A 256 -16.94 3.35 0.66
C LEU A 256 -17.36 4.30 1.79
N LEU A 257 -18.66 4.55 1.96
CA LEU A 257 -19.18 5.40 3.03
C LEU A 257 -20.04 4.59 4.03
N PRO A 258 -19.97 4.91 5.34
CA PRO A 258 -20.66 4.16 6.39
C PRO A 258 -22.18 4.34 6.30
N ASP A 259 -22.98 3.43 6.85
CA ASP A 259 -24.43 3.60 6.91
C ASP A 259 -24.84 4.80 7.76
N LEU A 260 -24.11 5.02 8.86
CA LEU A 260 -24.40 6.04 9.85
C LEU A 260 -23.13 6.74 10.32
N PHE A 261 -23.29 7.98 10.75
CA PHE A 261 -22.26 8.72 11.44
C PHE A 261 -22.70 9.01 12.87
N TRP A 262 -21.97 8.49 13.84
CA TRP A 262 -22.19 8.84 15.24
C TRP A 262 -21.43 10.11 15.57
N THR A 263 -22.12 11.14 16.06
CA THR A 263 -21.49 12.40 16.47
C THR A 263 -21.63 12.62 17.97
N TRP A 264 -20.56 13.12 18.60
CA TRP A 264 -20.58 13.54 20.01
C TRP A 264 -21.04 15.00 20.18
N ASP A 265 -21.05 15.79 19.11
CA ASP A 265 -21.45 17.19 19.07
C ASP A 265 -22.76 17.38 18.29
N ALA A 266 -23.64 18.21 18.85
CA ALA A 266 -24.91 18.58 18.24
C ALA A 266 -24.72 19.49 17.02
N ALA A 267 -23.71 20.37 17.05
CA ALA A 267 -23.42 21.24 15.90
C ALA A 267 -22.91 20.42 14.70
N GLU A 268 -22.06 19.41 14.95
CA GLU A 268 -21.63 18.45 13.93
C GLU A 268 -22.84 17.69 13.34
N TYR A 269 -23.74 17.20 14.19
CA TYR A 269 -24.98 16.55 13.75
C TYR A 269 -25.84 17.45 12.85
N GLU A 270 -26.06 18.71 13.25
CA GLU A 270 -26.86 19.66 12.47
C GLU A 270 -26.24 19.96 11.11
N LEU A 271 -24.90 20.09 11.05
CA LEU A 271 -24.17 20.25 9.79
C LEU A 271 -24.35 19.02 8.89
N MET A 272 -24.25 17.82 9.45
CA MET A 272 -24.43 16.58 8.70
C MET A 272 -25.83 16.46 8.11
N GLU A 273 -26.87 16.68 8.91
CA GLU A 273 -28.25 16.59 8.43
C GLU A 273 -28.58 17.69 7.42
N ARG A 274 -27.95 18.87 7.51
CA ARG A 274 -28.17 19.98 6.57
C ARG A 274 -27.69 19.67 5.15
N PHE A 275 -26.56 18.99 5.00
CA PHE A 275 -25.93 18.78 3.69
C PHE A 275 -26.28 17.43 3.06
N ARG A 276 -27.03 16.58 3.76
CA ARG A 276 -27.54 15.33 3.23
C ARG A 276 -28.69 15.60 2.26
N ALA A 277 -28.71 14.91 1.13
CA ALA A 277 -29.89 14.86 0.27
C ALA A 277 -31.06 14.18 1.03
N PRO A 278 -32.25 14.80 1.12
CA PRO A 278 -33.39 14.25 1.86
C PRO A 278 -33.78 12.82 1.46
N GLU A 279 -33.56 12.47 0.19
CA GLU A 279 -33.92 11.20 -0.44
C GLU A 279 -32.94 10.07 -0.12
N VAL A 280 -31.74 10.38 0.35
CA VAL A 280 -30.73 9.39 0.73
C VAL A 280 -30.97 8.99 2.17
N GLU A 281 -31.38 7.75 2.44
CA GLU A 281 -31.60 7.26 3.82
C GLU A 281 -30.30 6.86 4.53
N GLN A 282 -29.24 6.57 3.77
CA GLN A 282 -27.88 6.33 4.28
C GLN A 282 -27.21 7.65 4.72
N TYR A 283 -26.08 7.55 5.44
CA TYR A 283 -25.23 8.69 5.84
C TYR A 283 -25.85 9.64 6.86
N ARG A 284 -26.89 9.19 7.58
CA ARG A 284 -27.55 10.00 8.61
C ARG A 284 -26.65 10.20 9.82
N GLY A 285 -26.76 11.39 10.41
CA GLY A 285 -26.19 11.67 11.72
C GLY A 285 -26.97 10.91 12.80
N LEU A 286 -26.25 10.44 13.81
CA LEU A 286 -26.80 9.89 15.04
C LEU A 286 -26.17 10.62 16.22
N PHE A 287 -26.91 11.58 16.78
CA PHE A 287 -26.51 12.28 17.99
C PHE A 287 -27.11 11.60 19.21
N VAL A 288 -26.25 11.00 20.03
CA VAL A 288 -26.66 10.34 21.28
C VAL A 288 -26.28 11.18 22.49
N GLY A 289 -25.49 12.24 22.30
CA GLY A 289 -24.96 13.19 23.29
C GLY A 289 -23.68 12.70 24.00
N PRO A 290 -23.10 13.51 24.91
CA PRO A 290 -21.76 13.26 25.41
C PRO A 290 -21.69 12.06 26.37
N ALA A 291 -20.52 11.43 26.40
CA ALA A 291 -20.13 10.50 27.45
C ALA A 291 -19.90 11.26 28.77
N VAL A 292 -20.24 10.62 29.89
CA VAL A 292 -20.15 11.24 31.22
C VAL A 292 -19.08 10.53 32.04
N ARG A 293 -18.30 11.31 32.78
CA ARG A 293 -17.27 10.84 33.70
C ARG A 293 -17.79 10.93 35.14
N SER A 294 -17.71 9.84 35.91
CA SER A 294 -18.11 9.85 37.33
C SER A 294 -17.06 10.51 38.23
N ASP A 295 -15.78 10.32 37.90
CA ASP A 295 -14.63 10.90 38.61
C ASP A 295 -13.38 10.91 37.69
N GLU A 296 -12.34 11.66 38.04
CA GLU A 296 -11.13 11.79 37.21
C GLU A 296 -10.33 10.49 37.03
N SER A 297 -10.53 9.50 37.89
CA SER A 297 -9.82 8.21 37.84
C SER A 297 -10.52 7.16 36.97
N THR A 298 -11.73 7.45 36.48
CA THR A 298 -12.52 6.57 35.61
C THR A 298 -12.65 7.15 34.20
N PRO A 299 -12.67 6.31 33.15
CA PRO A 299 -12.94 6.80 31.80
C PRO A 299 -14.40 7.25 31.64
N PRO A 300 -14.66 8.24 30.78
CA PRO A 300 -16.02 8.63 30.43
C PRO A 300 -16.75 7.46 29.77
N THR A 301 -18.01 7.24 30.15
CA THR A 301 -18.84 6.16 29.60
C THR A 301 -20.15 6.75 29.08
N LEU A 302 -20.69 6.18 27.99
CA LEU A 302 -22.04 6.49 27.56
C LEU A 302 -23.05 5.84 28.51
N ASP A 303 -24.04 6.62 28.95
CA ASP A 303 -25.12 6.08 29.77
C ASP A 303 -25.76 4.83 29.12
N LYS A 304 -25.98 3.78 29.91
CA LYS A 304 -26.36 2.46 29.39
C LYS A 304 -27.72 2.47 28.70
N ASP A 305 -28.66 3.28 29.18
CA ASP A 305 -29.99 3.35 28.60
C ASP A 305 -29.98 4.17 27.30
N ARG A 306 -29.18 5.23 27.25
CA ARG A 306 -28.91 5.96 25.99
C ARG A 306 -28.17 5.10 24.97
N ALA A 307 -27.16 4.35 25.41
CA ALA A 307 -26.43 3.41 24.55
C ALA A 307 -27.37 2.35 23.96
N GLU A 308 -28.23 1.77 24.79
CA GLU A 308 -29.19 0.74 24.35
C GLU A 308 -30.26 1.29 23.40
N ALA A 309 -30.78 2.50 23.66
CA ALA A 309 -31.69 3.18 22.75
C ALA A 309 -31.03 3.43 21.38
N ALA A 310 -29.77 3.86 21.37
CA ALA A 310 -29.01 4.03 20.13
C ALA A 310 -28.79 2.71 19.40
N MET A 311 -28.43 1.63 20.11
CA MET A 311 -28.27 0.30 19.51
C MET A 311 -29.59 -0.20 18.93
N THR A 312 -30.72 0.04 19.58
CA THR A 312 -32.05 -0.31 19.07
C THR A 312 -32.30 0.39 17.74
N VAL A 313 -32.02 1.70 17.64
CA VAL A 313 -32.15 2.44 16.38
C VAL A 313 -31.24 1.86 15.29
N ILE A 314 -29.96 1.63 15.58
CA ILE A 314 -28.99 1.11 14.61
C ILE A 314 -29.42 -0.27 14.11
N LEU A 315 -29.78 -1.17 15.02
CA LEU A 315 -30.01 -2.58 14.74
C LEU A 315 -31.41 -2.90 14.19
N GLU A 316 -32.41 -2.06 14.47
CA GLU A 316 -33.79 -2.23 13.98
C GLU A 316 -34.05 -1.47 12.69
N ARG A 317 -33.49 -0.26 12.53
CA ARG A 317 -33.78 0.64 11.40
C ARG A 317 -33.01 0.26 10.14
N PHE A 318 -31.85 -0.36 10.29
CA PHE A 318 -30.98 -0.78 9.19
C PHE A 318 -30.89 -2.31 9.10
N ARG A 319 -32.03 -3.01 9.23
CA ARG A 319 -32.10 -4.39 8.75
C ARG A 319 -31.77 -4.38 7.26
N PRO A 320 -30.87 -5.25 6.74
CA PRO A 320 -30.82 -5.48 5.31
C PRO A 320 -32.21 -5.95 4.88
N THR A 321 -32.95 -5.10 4.16
CA THR A 321 -34.08 -5.54 3.37
C THR A 321 -33.49 -6.34 2.22
N ASN A 322 -33.33 -7.64 2.41
CA ASN A 322 -32.97 -8.52 1.33
C ASN A 322 -34.16 -9.44 0.99
N PRO A 323 -35.06 -9.02 0.08
CA PRO A 323 -35.86 -9.96 -0.68
C PRO A 323 -35.09 -10.53 -1.87
N ASP A 324 -34.08 -9.84 -2.41
CA ASP A 324 -33.38 -10.22 -3.64
C ASP A 324 -31.90 -9.83 -3.57
N ALA A 325 -31.04 -10.81 -3.25
CA ALA A 325 -29.59 -10.74 -3.37
C ALA A 325 -29.15 -10.86 -4.83
N GLU A 326 -29.85 -10.20 -5.76
CA GLU A 326 -29.49 -10.16 -7.17
C GLU A 326 -29.38 -8.71 -7.64
N ALA A 327 -28.24 -8.41 -8.29
CA ALA A 327 -27.90 -7.20 -9.04
C ALA A 327 -27.32 -5.99 -8.27
N VAL A 328 -26.12 -6.17 -7.71
CA VAL A 328 -25.01 -5.23 -7.96
C VAL A 328 -23.82 -6.05 -8.44
N THR A 329 -23.88 -6.47 -9.71
CA THR A 329 -22.80 -7.13 -10.42
C THR A 329 -21.98 -6.07 -11.15
N GLY A 330 -20.71 -5.92 -10.80
CA GLY A 330 -19.81 -4.98 -11.48
C GLY A 330 -18.31 -5.17 -11.24
N ALA A 331 -17.92 -5.95 -10.22
CA ALA A 331 -16.56 -6.43 -10.00
C ALA A 331 -16.63 -7.93 -9.70
N PRO A 332 -15.65 -8.76 -10.11
CA PRO A 332 -15.63 -10.17 -9.73
C PRO A 332 -15.40 -10.29 -8.22
N SER A 333 -16.50 -10.31 -7.45
CA SER A 333 -16.52 -10.76 -6.06
C SER A 333 -16.46 -12.30 -6.08
N PRO A 334 -15.68 -12.92 -5.18
CA PRO A 334 -15.69 -14.37 -5.01
C PRO A 334 -17.11 -14.85 -4.65
N GLU A 335 -17.68 -15.80 -5.40
CA GLU A 335 -19.12 -16.14 -5.36
C GLU A 335 -19.54 -16.95 -4.10
N SER A 336 -18.61 -17.34 -3.23
CA SER A 336 -18.88 -18.12 -2.01
C SER A 336 -17.91 -17.84 -0.84
N PRO A 337 -18.30 -18.07 0.44
CA PRO A 337 -17.39 -17.99 1.59
C PRO A 337 -16.10 -18.81 1.46
N ASP A 338 -16.16 -19.91 0.69
CA ASP A 338 -15.01 -20.75 0.39
C ASP A 338 -14.04 -20.07 -0.60
N ASP A 339 -14.55 -19.30 -1.57
CA ASP A 339 -13.73 -18.50 -2.49
C ASP A 339 -13.04 -17.32 -1.78
N TYR A 340 -13.71 -16.74 -0.77
CA TYR A 340 -13.09 -15.74 0.10
C TYR A 340 -11.96 -16.33 0.95
N ARG A 341 -12.19 -17.52 1.53
CA ARG A 341 -11.20 -18.22 2.34
C ARG A 341 -9.96 -18.62 1.52
N LEU A 342 -10.17 -19.10 0.30
CA LEU A 342 -9.12 -19.30 -0.70
C LEU A 342 -8.27 -18.03 -0.87
N MET A 343 -8.92 -16.89 -1.13
CA MET A 343 -8.25 -15.61 -1.38
C MET A 343 -7.40 -15.17 -0.18
N CYS A 344 -7.93 -15.29 1.04
CA CYS A 344 -7.21 -14.96 2.27
C CYS A 344 -5.97 -15.85 2.47
N LEU A 345 -6.10 -17.16 2.25
CA LEU A 345 -4.99 -18.12 2.38
C LEU A 345 -3.91 -17.89 1.32
N ALA A 346 -4.30 -17.54 0.09
CA ALA A 346 -3.38 -17.16 -0.98
C ALA A 346 -2.59 -15.90 -0.63
N GLN A 347 -3.26 -14.88 -0.10
CA GLN A 347 -2.64 -13.64 0.35
C GLN A 347 -1.71 -13.85 1.56
N GLU A 348 -2.15 -14.63 2.55
CA GLU A 348 -1.33 -15.03 3.71
C GLU A 348 -0.04 -15.71 3.24
N GLY A 349 -0.16 -16.67 2.32
CA GLY A 349 0.97 -17.37 1.72
C GLY A 349 1.98 -16.44 1.03
N ALA A 350 1.50 -15.54 0.19
CA ALA A 350 2.35 -14.55 -0.49
C ALA A 350 3.09 -13.64 0.49
N MET A 351 2.43 -13.25 1.59
CA MET A 351 3.01 -12.39 2.62
C MET A 351 4.04 -13.12 3.49
N LEU A 352 3.80 -14.38 3.82
CA LEU A 352 4.76 -15.21 4.56
C LEU A 352 6.06 -15.42 3.77
N LEU A 353 5.98 -15.49 2.43
CA LEU A 353 7.17 -15.50 1.59
C LEU A 353 7.96 -14.21 1.67
N GLN A 354 7.30 -13.07 1.67
CA GLN A 354 7.99 -11.79 1.81
C GLN A 354 8.69 -11.65 3.18
N ASN A 355 8.20 -12.33 4.21
CA ASN A 355 8.77 -12.37 5.57
C ASN A 355 9.80 -13.48 5.79
N GLU A 356 10.28 -14.14 4.74
CA GLU A 356 11.25 -15.25 4.84
C GLU A 356 10.77 -16.41 5.73
N ARG A 357 9.44 -16.68 5.73
CA ARG A 357 8.82 -17.81 6.44
C ARG A 357 8.24 -18.82 5.43
N PRO A 358 9.09 -19.48 4.63
CA PRO A 358 8.64 -20.28 3.49
C PRO A 358 7.86 -21.55 3.88
N GLU A 359 8.11 -22.14 5.06
CA GLU A 359 7.35 -23.31 5.55
C GLU A 359 5.87 -22.97 5.82
N GLU A 360 5.63 -21.86 6.51
CA GLU A 360 4.28 -21.40 6.84
C GLU A 360 3.55 -20.87 5.61
N ALA A 361 4.29 -20.19 4.72
CA ALA A 361 3.77 -19.79 3.43
C ALA A 361 3.25 -21.00 2.66
N LEU A 362 4.07 -22.05 2.56
CA LEU A 362 3.70 -23.28 1.85
C LEU A 362 2.44 -23.91 2.45
N SER A 363 2.33 -23.97 3.79
CA SER A 363 1.14 -24.48 4.48
C SER A 363 -0.13 -23.71 4.10
N SER A 364 -0.06 -22.38 4.05
CA SER A 364 -1.20 -21.52 3.72
C SER A 364 -1.58 -21.66 2.24
N LEU A 365 -0.60 -21.73 1.35
CA LEU A 365 -0.78 -21.91 -0.09
C LEU A 365 -1.34 -23.29 -0.43
N ASP A 366 -0.90 -24.35 0.25
CA ASP A 366 -1.44 -25.70 0.12
C ASP A 366 -2.89 -25.77 0.59
N GLN A 367 -3.24 -25.07 1.67
CA GLN A 367 -4.64 -24.94 2.12
C GLN A 367 -5.51 -24.19 1.11
N ALA A 368 -4.97 -23.12 0.48
CA ALA A 368 -5.65 -22.42 -0.61
C ALA A 368 -5.87 -23.35 -1.81
N LEU A 369 -4.86 -24.11 -2.23
CA LEU A 369 -4.99 -25.06 -3.35
C LEU A 369 -5.98 -26.20 -3.07
N ALA A 370 -6.21 -26.56 -1.80
CA ALA A 370 -7.17 -27.58 -1.42
C ALA A 370 -8.62 -27.23 -1.78
N PHE A 371 -8.94 -25.96 -2.05
CA PHE A 371 -10.25 -25.53 -2.56
C PHE A 371 -10.47 -25.96 -4.02
N GLY A 372 -9.42 -26.29 -4.76
CA GLY A 372 -9.51 -26.78 -6.14
C GLY A 372 -9.96 -25.73 -7.17
N VAL A 373 -10.04 -24.45 -6.77
CA VAL A 373 -10.36 -23.33 -7.64
C VAL A 373 -9.06 -22.79 -8.24
N PRO A 374 -8.95 -22.67 -9.57
CA PRO A 374 -7.76 -22.12 -10.21
C PRO A 374 -7.67 -20.61 -9.95
N LEU A 375 -6.74 -20.20 -9.08
CA LEU A 375 -6.42 -18.81 -8.78
C LEU A 375 -5.07 -18.44 -9.41
N LEU A 376 -5.05 -17.35 -10.18
CA LEU A 376 -3.86 -16.88 -10.87
C LEU A 376 -2.75 -16.50 -9.88
N GLY A 377 -1.50 -16.90 -10.15
CA GLY A 377 -0.33 -16.61 -9.31
C GLY A 377 -0.21 -17.47 -8.05
N LEU A 378 -1.20 -18.29 -7.72
CA LEU A 378 -1.19 -19.16 -6.53
C LEU A 378 -0.15 -20.28 -6.65
N HIS A 379 -0.05 -20.90 -7.84
CA HIS A 379 0.94 -21.94 -8.11
C HIS A 379 2.35 -21.36 -8.17
N TYR A 380 2.52 -20.14 -8.70
CA TYR A 380 3.80 -19.42 -8.63
C TYR A 380 4.22 -19.09 -7.20
N ALA A 381 3.33 -18.54 -6.36
CA ALA A 381 3.65 -18.27 -4.96
C ALA A 381 4.09 -19.56 -4.25
N ARG A 382 3.39 -20.67 -4.51
CA ARG A 382 3.78 -21.99 -3.99
C ARG A 382 5.16 -22.44 -4.49
N ALA A 383 5.44 -22.23 -5.78
CA ALA A 383 6.74 -22.55 -6.37
C ALA A 383 7.88 -21.77 -5.69
N VAL A 384 7.67 -20.48 -5.40
CA VAL A 384 8.64 -19.64 -4.67
C VAL A 384 8.85 -20.17 -3.24
N ALA A 385 7.78 -20.58 -2.55
CA ALA A 385 7.87 -21.18 -1.23
C ALA A 385 8.74 -22.45 -1.23
N LEU A 386 8.45 -23.37 -2.15
CA LEU A 386 9.18 -24.63 -2.31
C LEU A 386 10.64 -24.41 -2.68
N HIS A 387 10.93 -23.45 -3.56
CA HIS A 387 12.29 -23.13 -3.95
C HIS A 387 13.12 -22.61 -2.75
N ARG A 388 12.56 -21.73 -1.92
CA ARG A 388 13.22 -21.23 -0.70
C ARG A 388 13.48 -22.34 0.34
N LEU A 389 12.68 -23.40 0.32
CA LEU A 389 12.87 -24.61 1.13
C LEU A 389 13.86 -25.61 0.51
N ALA A 390 14.51 -25.24 -0.59
CA ALA A 390 15.35 -26.13 -1.41
C ALA A 390 14.61 -27.38 -1.94
N ARG A 391 13.26 -27.36 -1.99
CA ARG A 391 12.41 -28.40 -2.59
C ARG A 391 12.24 -28.15 -4.09
N ASN A 392 13.37 -28.12 -4.79
CA ASN A 392 13.49 -27.66 -6.17
C ASN A 392 12.64 -28.45 -7.18
N GLU A 393 12.46 -29.76 -6.97
CA GLU A 393 11.62 -30.59 -7.83
C GLU A 393 10.15 -30.22 -7.75
N GLU A 394 9.65 -30.02 -6.54
CA GLU A 394 8.27 -29.59 -6.32
C GLU A 394 8.06 -28.13 -6.73
N ALA A 395 9.08 -27.29 -6.57
CA ALA A 395 9.05 -25.91 -7.04
C ALA A 395 8.92 -25.83 -8.57
N ALA A 396 9.69 -26.64 -9.30
CA ALA A 396 9.59 -26.73 -10.75
C ALA A 396 8.21 -27.22 -11.21
N ALA A 397 7.65 -28.22 -10.52
CA ALA A 397 6.30 -28.71 -10.79
C ALA A 397 5.23 -27.63 -10.57
N ALA A 398 5.28 -26.92 -9.44
CA ALA A 398 4.34 -25.84 -9.14
C ALA A 398 4.47 -24.67 -10.14
N ALA A 399 5.69 -24.29 -10.54
CA ALA A 399 5.88 -23.27 -11.57
C ALA A 399 5.34 -23.71 -12.93
N ALA A 400 5.44 -25.01 -13.27
CA ALA A 400 4.86 -25.55 -14.48
C ALA A 400 3.33 -25.52 -14.49
N GLU A 401 2.70 -25.80 -13.34
CA GLU A 401 1.26 -25.65 -13.17
C GLU A 401 0.81 -24.21 -13.40
N GLU A 402 1.58 -23.21 -12.92
CA GLU A 402 1.32 -21.80 -13.22
C GLU A 402 1.43 -21.53 -14.73
N LEU A 403 2.50 -22.00 -15.40
CA LEU A 403 2.69 -21.77 -16.83
C LEU A 403 1.66 -22.50 -17.71
N ALA A 404 1.07 -23.59 -17.22
CA ALA A 404 -0.05 -24.24 -17.89
C ALA A 404 -1.31 -23.37 -17.85
N LEU A 405 -1.52 -22.59 -16.78
CA LEU A 405 -2.62 -21.63 -16.65
C LEU A 405 -2.30 -20.31 -17.37
N THR A 406 -1.07 -19.80 -17.22
CA THR A 406 -0.57 -18.56 -17.82
C THR A 406 0.80 -18.74 -18.47
N PRO A 407 0.83 -19.11 -19.76
CA PRO A 407 2.08 -19.33 -20.48
C PRO A 407 3.02 -18.12 -20.51
N GLN A 408 2.48 -16.90 -20.36
CA GLN A 408 3.25 -15.65 -20.39
C GLN A 408 3.75 -15.19 -19.00
N HIS A 409 3.57 -15.97 -17.93
CA HIS A 409 3.97 -15.56 -16.58
C HIS A 409 5.50 -15.55 -16.42
N VAL A 410 6.12 -14.39 -16.72
CA VAL A 410 7.58 -14.18 -16.83
C VAL A 410 8.33 -14.67 -15.59
N ASP A 411 7.83 -14.38 -14.40
CA ASP A 411 8.51 -14.75 -13.16
C ASP A 411 8.52 -16.27 -12.92
N ALA A 412 7.49 -16.99 -13.41
CA ALA A 412 7.44 -18.45 -13.31
C ALA A 412 8.40 -19.10 -14.34
N GLN A 413 8.51 -18.53 -15.54
CA GLN A 413 9.51 -18.92 -16.53
C GLN A 413 10.93 -18.72 -16.00
N ARG A 414 11.21 -17.57 -15.36
CA ARG A 414 12.50 -17.27 -14.73
C ARG A 414 12.85 -18.26 -13.61
N LEU A 415 11.88 -18.61 -12.76
CA LEU A 415 12.08 -19.59 -11.70
C LEU A 415 12.43 -20.97 -12.26
N ILE A 416 11.77 -21.44 -13.31
CA ILE A 416 12.11 -22.70 -13.97
C ILE A 416 13.52 -22.63 -14.60
N ALA A 417 13.84 -21.52 -15.27
CA ALA A 417 15.16 -21.33 -15.87
C ALA A 417 16.28 -21.28 -14.83
N SER A 418 16.06 -20.67 -13.65
CA SER A 418 17.04 -20.65 -12.56
C SER A 418 17.24 -22.04 -11.96
N LEU A 419 16.16 -22.79 -11.77
CA LEU A 419 16.19 -24.17 -11.28
C LEU A 419 16.94 -25.08 -12.27
N ALA A 420 16.73 -24.91 -13.57
CA ALA A 420 17.41 -25.67 -14.62
C ALA A 420 18.92 -25.37 -14.74
N LYS A 421 19.36 -24.18 -14.31
CA LYS A 421 20.79 -23.79 -14.27
C LYS A 421 21.52 -24.24 -13.00
N SER A 422 20.80 -24.66 -11.97
CA SER A 422 21.39 -25.16 -10.73
C SER A 422 21.92 -26.61 -10.89
N ASP A 423 22.78 -27.08 -9.98
CA ASP A 423 23.28 -28.48 -9.93
C ASP A 423 22.15 -29.53 -9.72
N TRP A 424 20.89 -29.10 -9.67
CA TRP A 424 19.72 -29.94 -9.61
C TRP A 424 19.49 -30.65 -10.96
N THR A 425 19.45 -31.98 -10.93
CA THR A 425 19.12 -32.81 -12.10
C THR A 425 17.65 -33.20 -12.04
N PRO A 426 16.77 -32.62 -12.89
CA PRO A 426 15.35 -32.97 -12.89
C PRO A 426 15.17 -34.45 -13.21
N THR A 427 14.52 -35.19 -12.32
CA THR A 427 14.15 -36.59 -12.59
C THR A 427 12.79 -36.69 -13.31
N VAL A 428 11.92 -35.68 -13.14
CA VAL A 428 10.50 -35.78 -13.48
C VAL A 428 10.03 -34.87 -14.62
N VAL A 429 10.76 -33.82 -15.07
CA VAL A 429 10.19 -32.95 -16.14
C VAL A 429 11.18 -32.33 -17.14
N PRO A 430 11.56 -33.06 -18.20
CA PRO A 430 12.19 -32.49 -19.39
C PRO A 430 11.27 -31.53 -20.16
N SER A 431 9.95 -31.78 -20.18
CA SER A 431 8.97 -31.02 -20.96
C SER A 431 8.67 -29.60 -20.43
N VAL A 432 8.97 -29.34 -19.15
CA VAL A 432 8.78 -28.01 -18.51
C VAL A 432 9.95 -27.08 -18.82
N ILE A 433 11.14 -27.63 -19.01
CA ILE A 433 12.35 -26.88 -19.39
C ILE A 433 12.32 -26.49 -20.87
N GLU A 434 11.64 -27.29 -21.72
CA GLU A 434 11.40 -26.93 -23.13
C GLU A 434 10.41 -25.77 -23.31
N MET A 435 9.66 -25.37 -22.28
CA MET A 435 8.66 -24.29 -22.34
C MET A 435 9.21 -22.88 -22.03
N ALA A 436 10.49 -22.72 -21.70
CA ALA A 436 11.13 -21.39 -21.56
C ALA A 436 12.59 -21.45 -22.04
N PRO A 437 13.05 -20.51 -22.90
CA PRO A 437 12.87 -19.07 -22.67
C PRO A 437 12.24 -18.33 -23.85
N ALA A 438 11.24 -17.49 -23.57
CA ALA A 438 11.06 -16.29 -24.37
C ALA A 438 12.22 -15.33 -24.02
N GLU A 439 12.80 -14.73 -25.04
CA GLU A 439 13.89 -13.75 -24.97
C GLU A 439 13.52 -12.65 -23.93
N ILE A 440 14.22 -12.61 -22.79
CA ILE A 440 14.01 -11.58 -21.76
C ILE A 440 14.58 -10.28 -22.32
N ASP A 441 13.76 -9.23 -22.41
CA ASP A 441 14.21 -7.93 -22.90
C ASP A 441 15.28 -7.34 -21.94
N PRO A 442 16.54 -7.12 -22.40
CA PRO A 442 17.59 -6.53 -21.59
C PRO A 442 17.24 -5.16 -21.01
N SER A 443 16.31 -4.42 -21.64
CA SER A 443 15.84 -3.12 -21.15
C SER A 443 15.01 -3.22 -19.87
N GLU A 444 14.26 -4.31 -19.68
CA GLU A 444 13.48 -4.54 -18.46
C GLU A 444 14.39 -4.95 -17.28
N SER A 445 15.38 -5.80 -17.57
CA SER A 445 16.37 -6.25 -16.58
C SER A 445 17.26 -5.11 -16.08
N LEU A 446 17.64 -4.17 -16.96
CA LEU A 446 18.40 -2.98 -16.59
C LEU A 446 17.62 -2.09 -15.61
N LEU A 447 16.36 -1.77 -15.94
CA LEU A 447 15.49 -0.95 -15.08
C LEU A 447 15.26 -1.59 -13.70
N ARG A 448 15.18 -2.93 -13.65
CA ARG A 448 15.08 -3.68 -12.40
C ARG A 448 16.36 -3.56 -11.56
N GLY A 449 17.53 -3.72 -12.18
CA GLY A 449 18.83 -3.56 -11.50
C GLY A 449 18.97 -2.16 -10.90
N GLU A 450 18.61 -1.14 -11.68
CA GLU A 450 18.60 0.26 -11.25
C GLU A 450 17.72 0.52 -10.02
N LYS A 451 16.54 -0.09 -10.00
CA LYS A 451 15.59 0.00 -8.88
C LYS A 451 16.12 -0.69 -7.62
N ILE A 452 16.73 -1.87 -7.75
CA ILE A 452 17.31 -2.63 -6.63
C ILE A 452 18.54 -1.91 -6.08
N PHE A 453 19.36 -1.31 -6.95
CA PHE A 453 20.47 -0.46 -6.57
C PHE A 453 20.01 0.76 -5.74
N GLY A 454 18.91 1.41 -6.16
CA GLY A 454 18.29 2.52 -5.42
C GLY A 454 17.79 2.11 -4.02
N GLN A 455 17.47 0.84 -3.80
CA GLN A 455 17.04 0.27 -2.52
C GLN A 455 18.20 -0.11 -1.59
N GLY A 456 19.46 0.04 -2.03
CA GLY A 456 20.64 -0.31 -1.25
C GLY A 456 20.94 -1.81 -1.18
N ARG A 457 20.25 -2.65 -1.96
CA ARG A 457 20.48 -4.10 -2.06
C ARG A 457 21.59 -4.36 -3.08
N LEU A 458 22.82 -4.04 -2.69
CA LEU A 458 23.96 -3.96 -3.60
C LEU A 458 24.31 -5.30 -4.25
N ASP A 459 24.29 -6.41 -3.51
CA ASP A 459 24.63 -7.75 -4.03
C ASP A 459 23.63 -8.23 -5.11
N GLU A 460 22.35 -7.93 -4.94
CA GLU A 460 21.33 -8.28 -5.93
C GLU A 460 21.37 -7.38 -7.17
N ALA A 461 21.69 -6.09 -6.98
CA ALA A 461 21.87 -5.17 -8.09
C ALA A 461 23.06 -5.57 -8.97
N GLU A 462 24.18 -5.94 -8.34
CA GLU A 462 25.36 -6.46 -9.02
C GLU A 462 25.00 -7.65 -9.91
N GLN A 463 24.32 -8.65 -9.35
CA GLN A 463 23.96 -9.86 -10.08
C GLN A 463 23.10 -9.54 -11.30
N ILE A 464 22.16 -8.61 -11.18
CA ILE A 464 21.28 -8.22 -12.28
C ILE A 464 22.05 -7.47 -13.38
N PHE A 465 22.94 -6.54 -13.02
CA PHE A 465 23.73 -5.84 -14.03
C PHE A 465 24.72 -6.77 -14.74
N ILE A 466 25.30 -7.76 -14.03
CA ILE A 466 26.09 -8.82 -14.65
C ILE A 466 25.24 -9.61 -15.64
N GLU A 467 24.01 -10.00 -15.28
CA GLU A 467 23.11 -10.72 -16.20
C GLU A 467 22.72 -9.91 -17.44
N VAL A 468 22.54 -8.58 -17.29
CA VAL A 468 22.33 -7.68 -18.44
C VAL A 468 23.56 -7.66 -19.34
N LEU A 469 24.76 -7.63 -18.77
CA LEU A 469 26.02 -7.61 -19.49
C LEU A 469 26.38 -8.97 -20.11
N ASP A 470 25.95 -10.08 -19.53
CA ASP A 470 26.08 -11.41 -20.14
C ASP A 470 25.26 -11.51 -21.44
N GLN A 471 24.12 -10.83 -21.50
CA GLN A 471 23.26 -10.77 -22.69
C GLN A 471 23.71 -9.70 -23.68
N ARG A 472 24.16 -8.55 -23.18
CA ARG A 472 24.69 -7.43 -23.97
C ARG A 472 26.02 -6.96 -23.39
N PRO A 473 27.14 -7.59 -23.78
CA PRO A 473 28.46 -7.26 -23.26
C PRO A 473 28.90 -5.82 -23.54
N ASP A 474 28.35 -5.18 -24.58
CA ASP A 474 28.66 -3.80 -24.95
C ASP A 474 27.52 -2.83 -24.57
N HIS A 475 27.12 -2.80 -23.29
CA HIS A 475 26.04 -1.94 -22.79
C HIS A 475 26.54 -0.88 -21.79
N PRO A 476 26.87 0.35 -22.25
CA PRO A 476 27.49 1.38 -21.40
C PRO A 476 26.69 1.76 -20.14
N ALA A 477 25.36 1.81 -20.20
CA ALA A 477 24.54 2.15 -19.03
C ALA A 477 24.60 1.07 -17.94
N ALA A 478 24.45 -0.21 -18.32
CA ALA A 478 24.60 -1.34 -17.41
C ALA A 478 26.01 -1.40 -16.78
N MET A 479 27.06 -1.09 -17.56
CA MET A 479 28.42 -0.97 -17.05
C MET A 479 28.58 0.20 -16.06
N ASN A 480 27.99 1.36 -16.36
CA ASN A 480 27.97 2.51 -15.46
C ASN A 480 27.29 2.19 -14.13
N ASP A 481 26.14 1.53 -14.18
CA ASP A 481 25.39 1.16 -12.99
C ASP A 481 26.12 0.07 -12.18
N LEU A 482 26.72 -0.93 -12.83
CA LEU A 482 27.55 -1.93 -12.18
C LEU A 482 28.77 -1.30 -11.48
N ALA A 483 29.42 -0.33 -12.13
CA ALA A 483 30.52 0.42 -11.51
C ALA A 483 30.07 1.22 -10.29
N CYS A 484 28.84 1.77 -10.29
CA CYS A 484 28.27 2.41 -9.11
C CYS A 484 28.04 1.41 -7.97
N VAL A 485 27.70 0.15 -8.27
CA VAL A 485 27.65 -0.93 -7.27
C VAL A 485 29.04 -1.23 -6.71
N TYR A 486 30.04 -1.36 -7.57
CA TYR A 486 31.44 -1.57 -7.17
C TYR A 486 31.97 -0.45 -6.28
N TRP A 487 31.70 0.80 -6.63
CA TRP A 487 32.05 1.93 -5.78
C TRP A 487 31.42 1.83 -4.39
N ARG A 488 30.09 1.60 -4.31
CA ARG A 488 29.38 1.55 -3.02
C ARG A 488 29.77 0.37 -2.14
N THR A 489 30.37 -0.65 -2.74
CA THR A 489 30.89 -1.83 -2.04
C THR A 489 32.40 -1.76 -1.79
N GLY A 490 33.04 -0.62 -2.08
CA GLY A 490 34.47 -0.39 -1.85
C GLY A 490 35.40 -1.07 -2.85
N ARG A 491 34.87 -1.63 -3.95
CA ARG A 491 35.63 -2.27 -5.04
C ARG A 491 36.03 -1.23 -6.08
N VAL A 492 36.82 -0.25 -5.67
CA VAL A 492 37.07 0.98 -6.43
C VAL A 492 37.83 0.71 -7.73
N GLU A 493 38.81 -0.19 -7.73
CA GLU A 493 39.57 -0.55 -8.92
C GLU A 493 38.69 -1.23 -9.98
N GLN A 494 37.74 -2.08 -9.56
CA GLN A 494 36.77 -2.72 -10.46
C GLN A 494 35.78 -1.71 -11.03
N ALA A 495 35.39 -0.70 -10.24
CA ALA A 495 34.57 0.41 -10.73
C ALA A 495 35.30 1.19 -11.83
N ALA A 496 36.61 1.46 -11.64
CA ALA A 496 37.42 2.14 -12.65
C ALA A 496 37.52 1.33 -13.94
N GLU A 497 37.89 0.04 -13.86
CA GLU A 497 38.02 -0.83 -15.04
C GLU A 497 36.70 -0.93 -15.83
N THR A 498 35.57 -1.06 -15.12
CA THR A 498 34.24 -1.15 -15.72
C THR A 498 33.83 0.15 -16.42
N LEU A 499 34.15 1.31 -15.82
CA LEU A 499 33.87 2.63 -16.40
C LEU A 499 34.83 3.00 -17.54
N GLU A 500 36.10 2.60 -17.47
CA GLU A 500 37.05 2.72 -18.57
C GLU A 500 36.51 1.97 -19.80
N ARG A 501 36.02 0.73 -19.60
CA ARG A 501 35.39 -0.05 -20.67
C ARG A 501 34.10 0.60 -21.19
N ALA A 502 33.25 1.13 -20.31
CA ALA A 502 32.04 1.85 -20.72
C ALA A 502 32.38 3.09 -21.56
N ASN A 503 33.44 3.80 -21.20
CA ASN A 503 33.92 4.99 -21.91
C ASN A 503 34.57 4.66 -23.26
N GLU A 504 35.24 3.50 -23.40
CA GLU A 504 35.70 3.00 -24.69
C GLU A 504 34.54 2.76 -25.67
N ILE A 505 33.42 2.23 -25.17
CA ILE A 505 32.23 1.91 -25.97
C ILE A 505 31.42 3.18 -26.28
N ALA A 506 31.29 4.10 -25.31
CA ALA A 506 30.53 5.34 -25.45
C ALA A 506 31.29 6.57 -24.92
N PRO A 507 32.32 7.06 -25.64
CA PRO A 507 33.20 8.15 -25.18
C PRO A 507 32.51 9.52 -25.07
N GLY A 508 31.28 9.65 -25.55
CA GLY A 508 30.44 10.84 -25.45
C GLY A 508 29.33 10.74 -24.39
N ASN A 509 29.32 9.69 -23.57
CA ASN A 509 28.33 9.58 -22.49
C ASN A 509 28.79 10.39 -21.27
N ARG A 510 28.10 11.53 -21.04
CA ARG A 510 28.40 12.45 -19.93
C ARG A 510 28.45 11.77 -18.57
N GLU A 511 27.54 10.83 -18.31
CA GLU A 511 27.40 10.16 -17.01
C GLU A 511 28.56 9.20 -16.76
N VAL A 512 28.93 8.42 -17.78
CA VAL A 512 30.11 7.54 -17.74
C VAL A 512 31.39 8.33 -17.52
N VAL A 513 31.57 9.43 -18.25
CA VAL A 513 32.75 10.30 -18.15
C VAL A 513 32.83 10.93 -16.75
N TRP A 514 31.72 11.44 -16.23
CA TRP A 514 31.63 12.00 -14.88
C TRP A 514 32.00 10.95 -13.83
N ASN A 515 31.34 9.80 -13.84
CA ASN A 515 31.57 8.75 -12.85
C ASN A 515 33.00 8.21 -12.92
N LEU A 516 33.55 8.02 -14.13
CA LEU A 516 34.96 7.61 -14.29
C LEU A 516 35.91 8.64 -13.70
N GLY A 517 35.69 9.93 -13.96
CA GLY A 517 36.54 11.00 -13.44
C GLY A 517 36.52 11.10 -11.91
N GLN A 518 35.36 10.88 -11.28
CA GLN A 518 35.23 10.80 -9.82
C GLN A 518 35.99 9.60 -9.25
N VAL A 519 35.87 8.43 -9.90
CA VAL A 519 36.57 7.21 -9.47
C VAL A 519 38.08 7.37 -9.60
N LEU A 520 38.57 7.92 -10.72
CA LEU A 520 39.99 8.17 -10.96
C LEU A 520 40.58 9.19 -9.97
N GLN A 521 39.81 10.22 -9.59
CA GLN A 521 40.26 11.18 -8.59
C GLN A 521 40.47 10.53 -7.22
N PHE A 522 39.59 9.61 -6.83
CA PHE A 522 39.74 8.87 -5.58
C PHE A 522 40.94 7.92 -5.59
N LEU A 523 41.27 7.37 -6.76
CA LEU A 523 42.49 6.58 -6.98
C LEU A 523 43.76 7.43 -7.11
N GLU A 524 43.69 8.73 -6.79
CA GLU A 524 44.79 9.70 -6.92
C GLU A 524 45.33 9.87 -8.36
N ARG A 525 44.57 9.41 -9.38
CA ARG A 525 44.90 9.51 -10.81
C ARG A 525 44.37 10.83 -11.41
N GLY A 526 44.59 11.94 -10.70
CA GLY A 526 44.05 13.26 -11.05
C GLY A 526 44.48 13.79 -12.43
N ASP A 527 45.71 13.48 -12.86
CA ASP A 527 46.20 13.85 -14.19
C ASP A 527 45.37 13.19 -15.31
N GLU A 528 44.93 11.95 -15.10
CA GLU A 528 44.10 11.20 -16.06
C GLU A 528 42.67 11.75 -16.09
N THR A 529 42.09 12.10 -14.92
CA THR A 529 40.80 12.79 -14.84
C THR A 529 40.82 14.12 -15.62
N VAL A 530 41.89 14.89 -15.52
CA VAL A 530 42.04 16.17 -16.25
C VAL A 530 42.07 15.93 -17.77
N ILE A 531 42.75 14.89 -18.24
CA ILE A 531 42.77 14.52 -19.66
C ILE A 531 41.38 14.09 -20.13
N LEU A 532 40.71 13.23 -19.35
CA LEU A 532 39.37 12.71 -19.64
C LEU A 532 38.32 13.83 -19.73
N TYR A 533 38.23 14.68 -18.71
CA TYR A 533 37.29 15.80 -18.69
C TYR A 533 37.59 16.83 -19.77
N ARG A 534 38.88 17.12 -20.07
CA ARG A 534 39.24 18.03 -21.17
C ARG A 534 38.74 17.51 -22.51
N GLY A 535 38.97 16.22 -22.80
CA GLY A 535 38.52 15.60 -24.04
C GLY A 535 37.00 15.66 -24.25
N PHE A 536 36.24 15.59 -23.15
CA PHE A 536 34.78 15.74 -23.18
C PHE A 536 34.35 17.21 -23.33
N ILE A 537 34.92 18.13 -22.55
CA ILE A 537 34.58 19.57 -22.57
C ILE A 537 34.93 20.23 -23.92
N ASP A 538 35.98 19.77 -24.60
CA ASP A 538 36.34 20.26 -25.93
C ASP A 538 35.20 20.05 -26.94
N GLN A 539 34.35 19.03 -26.72
CA GLN A 539 33.17 18.72 -27.52
C GLN A 539 31.87 19.27 -26.88
N HIS A 540 31.88 19.53 -25.57
CA HIS A 540 30.75 20.02 -24.78
C HIS A 540 31.11 21.29 -23.97
N PRO A 541 31.21 22.47 -24.62
CA PRO A 541 31.59 23.71 -23.95
C PRO A 541 30.57 24.25 -22.92
N GLU A 542 29.45 23.57 -22.70
CA GLU A 542 28.47 23.88 -21.67
C GLU A 542 28.76 23.21 -20.32
N GLU A 543 29.64 22.20 -20.27
CA GLU A 543 29.90 21.41 -19.06
C GLU A 543 30.66 22.18 -17.98
N GLN A 544 29.92 22.90 -17.14
CA GLN A 544 30.49 23.73 -16.07
C GLN A 544 31.00 22.89 -14.88
N ALA A 545 30.33 21.78 -14.56
CA ALA A 545 30.69 20.93 -13.42
C ALA A 545 32.07 20.27 -13.62
N MET A 546 32.32 19.67 -14.78
CA MET A 546 33.62 19.06 -15.11
C MET A 546 34.75 20.09 -15.15
N ARG A 547 34.49 21.33 -15.59
CA ARG A 547 35.50 22.41 -15.54
C ARG A 547 35.87 22.81 -14.13
N GLN A 548 34.88 22.89 -13.24
CA GLN A 548 35.11 23.20 -11.83
C GLN A 548 35.94 22.10 -11.17
N ALA A 549 35.58 20.83 -11.40
CA ALA A 549 36.34 19.67 -10.92
C ALA A 549 37.79 19.67 -11.42
N MET A 550 38.04 19.93 -12.72
CA MET A 550 39.41 20.06 -13.25
C MET A 550 40.20 21.19 -12.57
N ALA A 551 39.58 22.34 -12.33
CA ALA A 551 40.21 23.47 -11.67
C ALA A 551 40.48 23.22 -10.17
N GLU A 552 39.71 22.34 -9.54
CA GLU A 552 39.93 21.87 -8.16
C GLU A 552 41.08 20.87 -8.09
N ILE A 553 41.13 19.89 -8.99
CA ILE A 553 42.24 18.91 -9.09
C ILE A 553 43.58 19.64 -9.31
N ALA A 554 43.60 20.66 -10.18
CA ALA A 554 44.79 21.48 -10.42
C ALA A 554 45.22 22.36 -9.23
N ARG A 555 44.31 22.61 -8.27
CA ARG A 555 44.58 23.36 -7.03
C ARG A 555 44.97 22.43 -5.87
N SER A 556 44.47 21.19 -5.86
CA SER A 556 44.66 20.24 -4.78
C SER A 556 45.93 19.40 -4.89
N SER A 557 46.66 19.48 -6.02
CA SER A 557 47.99 18.87 -6.19
C SER A 557 49.07 19.36 -5.19
N ASP A 558 48.74 20.30 -4.30
CA ASP A 558 49.58 20.79 -3.20
C ASP A 558 49.14 20.33 -1.78
N SER A 559 48.04 19.58 -1.61
CA SER A 559 47.59 19.09 -0.28
C SER A 559 46.36 18.19 -0.41
N ILE A 560 46.49 16.87 -0.22
CA ILE A 560 45.34 16.01 0.12
C ILE A 560 45.77 14.90 1.10
N SER A 561 45.11 14.87 2.27
CA SER A 561 44.74 13.64 2.97
C SER A 561 43.37 13.87 3.62
N ASP A 562 42.52 12.85 3.55
CA ASP A 562 41.19 12.69 4.18
C ASP A 562 39.95 13.05 3.33
N PHE A 563 39.45 12.03 2.60
CA PHE A 563 38.06 11.90 2.19
C PHE A 563 37.55 10.48 2.52
N ASP A 564 36.39 10.38 3.20
CA ASP A 564 35.77 9.13 3.66
C ASP A 564 34.70 8.66 2.65
N PRO A 565 34.85 7.48 2.01
CA PRO A 565 33.89 6.97 1.03
C PRO A 565 32.51 6.63 1.60
N ALA A 566 32.34 6.58 2.93
CA ALA A 566 31.06 6.28 3.59
C ALA A 566 30.22 7.53 3.93
N ALA A 567 30.80 8.73 3.86
CA ALA A 567 30.16 9.98 4.27
C ALA A 567 29.82 10.88 3.06
N GLY A 568 28.85 10.46 2.24
CA GLY A 568 28.36 11.24 1.11
C GLY A 568 26.88 11.03 0.84
N THR A 569 26.03 11.87 1.44
CA THR A 569 24.69 12.15 0.92
C THR A 569 24.81 12.88 -0.41
N HIS A 570 24.36 12.29 -1.52
CA HIS A 570 23.60 12.90 -2.62
C HIS A 570 23.37 11.86 -3.75
N ALA A 571 22.25 11.99 -4.46
CA ALA A 571 21.71 11.04 -5.43
C ALA A 571 22.74 10.63 -6.51
N ARG A 572 22.91 9.33 -6.75
CA ARG A 572 23.79 8.68 -7.75
C ARG A 572 24.98 9.57 -8.18
N PHE A 573 25.98 9.73 -7.30
CA PHE A 573 27.24 10.51 -7.48
C PHE A 573 27.15 12.00 -7.87
N GLY A 574 25.96 12.61 -7.82
CA GLY A 574 25.73 14.05 -7.99
C GLY A 574 24.90 14.36 -9.23
N ALA A 575 23.66 14.81 -9.00
CA ALA A 575 22.84 15.56 -9.94
C ALA A 575 22.39 16.87 -9.29
#